data_AF-A0A4R4NBN7-F1
#
_entry.id   AF-A0A4R4NBN7-F1
#
_cell.length_a   1.000
_cell.length_b   1.000
_cell.length_c   1.000
_cell.angle_alpha   90.00
_cell.angle_beta   90.00
_cell.angle_gamma   90.00
#
_symmetry.space_group_name_H-M   'P 1'
#
loop_
_entity.id
_entity.type
_entity.pdbx_description
1 polymer ?
#
loop_
_entity_poly.entity_id
_entity_poly.type
_entity_poly.pdbx_seq_one_letter_code
_entity_poly.pdbx_strand_id
1 'polypeptide(L)'
;MMSDEGAEAAPETPAAPPPEPTGDPRVDAAVAPLAGLGGRPVQEHVEIFEDVHRRLQELLASAGQDEPAQPPQPPRPAFPDALRPRP
;
A
#
# COMPACT_ATOMS: atom_id res chain seq x y z
N MET A 1 -8.33 -38.61 -28.30
CA MET A 1 -7.76 -38.97 -26.99
C MET A 1 -6.32 -38.51 -26.98
N MET A 2 -6.06 -37.31 -26.47
CA MET A 2 -4.71 -36.82 -26.15
C MET A 2 -4.77 -36.31 -24.72
N SER A 3 -4.21 -37.15 -23.86
CA SER A 3 -3.71 -37.00 -22.50
C SER A 3 -4.00 -35.71 -21.74
N ASP A 4 -4.84 -35.89 -20.71
CA ASP A 4 -4.56 -35.45 -19.34
C ASP A 4 -3.11 -35.79 -18.96
N GLU A 5 -2.35 -34.84 -18.39
CA GLU A 5 -1.09 -34.96 -17.61
C GLU A 5 -0.17 -33.75 -17.88
N GLY A 6 0.16 -32.87 -16.94
CA GLY A 6 -0.19 -32.80 -15.53
C GLY A 6 -0.34 -31.34 -15.10
N ALA A 7 -1.38 -31.08 -14.33
CA ALA A 7 -1.36 -29.97 -13.39
C ALA A 7 -0.25 -30.28 -12.38
N GLU A 8 0.97 -29.84 -12.69
CA GLU A 8 2.08 -29.85 -11.76
C GLU A 8 1.59 -29.09 -10.53
N ALA A 9 1.31 -29.82 -9.45
CA ALA A 9 0.95 -29.23 -8.18
C ALA A 9 2.16 -28.40 -7.75
N ALA A 10 2.14 -27.12 -8.11
CA ALA A 10 3.12 -26.16 -7.67
C ALA A 10 3.25 -26.32 -6.15
N PRO A 11 4.47 -26.28 -5.59
CA PRO A 11 4.65 -26.40 -4.15
C PRO A 11 3.69 -25.41 -3.48
N GLU A 12 2.84 -25.89 -2.58
CA GLU A 12 1.95 -25.04 -1.80
C GLU A 12 2.87 -24.11 -1.00
N THR A 13 3.09 -22.91 -1.53
CA THR A 13 3.87 -21.90 -0.84
C THR A 13 3.10 -21.60 0.44
N PRO A 14 3.69 -21.81 1.62
CA PRO A 14 2.99 -21.57 2.87
C PRO A 14 2.48 -20.14 2.85
N ALA A 15 1.17 -19.98 3.08
CA ALA A 15 0.53 -18.68 3.12
C ALA A 15 1.31 -17.78 4.08
N ALA A 16 1.73 -16.61 3.61
CA ALA A 16 2.41 -15.64 4.46
C ALA A 16 1.52 -15.34 5.68
N PRO A 17 2.10 -15.17 6.88
CA PRO A 17 1.31 -14.79 8.04
C PRO A 17 0.56 -13.49 7.75
N PRO A 18 -0.67 -13.34 8.25
CA PRO A 18 -1.43 -12.11 8.07
C PRO A 18 -0.64 -10.91 8.62
N PRO A 19 -0.71 -9.74 7.97
CA PRO A 19 -0.01 -8.56 8.44
C PRO A 19 -0.48 -8.18 9.84
N GLU A 20 0.44 -7.65 10.67
CA GLU A 20 0.06 -7.07 11.95
C GLU A 20 -0.91 -5.89 11.74
N PRO A 21 -1.92 -5.73 12.61
CA PRO A 21 -2.89 -4.65 12.48
C PRO A 21 -2.19 -3.30 12.58
N THR A 22 -2.52 -2.40 11.67
CA THR A 22 -1.89 -1.07 11.55
C THR A 22 -2.43 -0.07 12.57
N GLY A 23 -3.58 -0.38 13.17
CA GLY A 23 -4.29 0.49 14.11
C GLY A 23 -5.29 1.44 13.45
N ASP A 24 -5.32 1.53 12.11
CA ASP A 24 -6.40 2.18 11.37
C ASP A 24 -7.30 1.10 10.74
N PRO A 25 -8.57 0.95 11.19
CA PRO A 25 -9.47 -0.10 10.69
C PRO A 25 -9.73 0.02 9.18
N ARG A 26 -9.59 1.21 8.60
CA ARG A 26 -9.76 1.43 7.15
C ARG A 26 -8.58 0.87 6.37
N VAL A 27 -7.37 1.04 6.90
CA VAL A 27 -6.14 0.48 6.31
C VAL A 27 -6.16 -1.04 6.46
N ASP A 28 -6.52 -1.56 7.64
CA ASP A 28 -6.63 -3.00 7.90
C ASP A 28 -7.64 -3.67 6.96
N ALA A 29 -8.79 -3.04 6.73
CA ALA A 29 -9.78 -3.52 5.76
C ALA A 29 -9.28 -3.47 4.31
N ALA A 30 -8.47 -2.47 3.96
CA ALA A 30 -7.90 -2.35 2.62
C ALA A 30 -6.87 -3.44 2.33
N VAL A 31 -6.06 -3.87 3.31
CA VAL A 31 -5.01 -4.90 3.12
C VAL A 31 -5.48 -6.33 3.35
N ALA A 32 -6.65 -6.54 3.99
CA ALA A 32 -7.22 -7.86 4.25
C ALA A 32 -7.27 -8.82 3.05
N PRO A 33 -7.56 -8.38 1.80
CA PRO A 33 -7.57 -9.27 0.63
C PRO A 33 -6.23 -9.95 0.34
N LEU A 34 -5.10 -9.38 0.78
CA LEU A 34 -3.76 -9.92 0.53
C LEU A 34 -3.55 -11.27 1.22
N ALA A 35 -4.22 -11.53 2.34
CA ALA A 35 -4.12 -12.80 3.06
C ALA A 35 -4.60 -14.01 2.24
N GLY A 36 -5.47 -13.79 1.24
CA GLY A 36 -6.01 -14.84 0.38
C GLY A 36 -5.18 -15.15 -0.88
N LEU A 37 -4.09 -14.42 -1.14
CA LEU A 37 -3.34 -14.51 -2.40
C LEU A 37 -2.69 -15.89 -2.63
N GLY A 38 -2.20 -16.54 -1.57
CA GLY A 38 -1.49 -17.82 -1.67
C GLY A 38 -2.34 -18.95 -2.26
N GLY A 39 -3.67 -18.87 -2.18
CA GLY A 39 -4.60 -19.85 -2.75
C GLY A 39 -5.15 -19.49 -4.13
N ARG A 40 -4.72 -18.37 -4.72
CA ARG A 40 -5.23 -17.87 -6.01
C ARG A 40 -4.17 -17.97 -7.13
N PRO A 41 -4.58 -18.18 -8.38
CA PRO A 41 -3.69 -18.05 -9.54
C PRO A 41 -2.99 -16.70 -9.56
N VAL A 42 -1.71 -16.69 -9.93
CA VAL A 42 -0.88 -15.47 -9.98
C VAL A 42 -1.49 -14.38 -10.87
N GLN A 43 -2.25 -14.77 -11.90
CA GLN A 43 -2.84 -13.81 -12.84
C GLN A 43 -3.95 -12.99 -12.18
N GLU A 44 -4.59 -13.55 -11.16
CA GLU A 44 -5.60 -12.85 -10.35
C GLU A 44 -4.98 -11.92 -9.31
N HIS A 45 -3.68 -12.04 -9.02
CA HIS A 45 -3.01 -11.21 -8.01
C HIS A 45 -2.96 -9.75 -8.43
N VAL A 46 -2.80 -9.48 -9.74
CA VAL A 46 -2.72 -8.12 -10.29
C VAL A 46 -3.97 -7.32 -9.95
N GLU A 47 -5.15 -7.89 -10.18
CA GLU A 47 -6.42 -7.21 -9.87
C GLU A 47 -6.56 -6.90 -8.37
N ILE A 48 -6.11 -7.81 -7.50
CA ILE A 48 -6.10 -7.56 -6.05
C ILE A 48 -5.14 -6.43 -5.71
N PHE A 49 -3.90 -6.47 -6.21
CA PHE A 49 -2.90 -5.45 -5.88
C PHE A 49 -3.35 -4.06 -6.32
N GLU A 50 -3.94 -3.94 -7.52
CA GLU A 50 -4.47 -2.68 -8.01
C GLU A 50 -5.63 -2.17 -7.15
N ASP A 51 -6.56 -3.03 -6.74
CA ASP A 51 -7.67 -2.64 -5.86
C ASP A 51 -7.18 -2.17 -4.47
N VAL A 52 -6.22 -2.90 -3.88
CA VAL A 52 -5.61 -2.51 -2.60
C VAL A 52 -4.88 -1.18 -2.73
N HIS A 53 -4.06 -0.99 -3.77
CA HIS A 53 -3.35 0.27 -4.01
C HIS A 53 -4.32 1.45 -4.19
N ARG A 54 -5.38 1.27 -4.98
CA ARG A 54 -6.39 2.30 -5.20
C ARG A 54 -7.06 2.73 -3.89
N ARG A 55 -7.51 1.77 -3.07
CA ARG A 55 -8.14 2.05 -1.77
C ARG A 55 -7.20 2.80 -0.83
N LEU A 56 -5.92 2.38 -0.76
CA LEU A 56 -4.93 3.06 0.06
C LEU A 56 -4.67 4.50 -0.42
N GLN A 57 -4.62 4.73 -1.75
CA GLN A 57 -4.51 6.08 -2.30
C GLN A 57 -5.73 6.95 -1.99
N GLU A 58 -6.95 6.41 -2.07
CA GLU A 58 -8.18 7.11 -1.69
C GLU A 58 -8.18 7.49 -0.20
N LEU A 59 -7.70 6.59 0.67
CA LEU A 59 -7.55 6.86 2.11
C LEU A 59 -6.51 7.97 2.38
N LEU A 60 -5.36 7.92 1.72
CA LEU A 60 -4.33 8.96 1.84
C LEU A 60 -4.81 10.32 1.31
N ALA A 61 -5.56 10.33 0.21
CA ALA A 61 -6.12 11.55 -0.36
C ALA A 61 -7.15 12.20 0.56
N SER A 62 -7.96 11.41 1.26
CA SER A 62 -8.96 11.91 2.21
C SER A 62 -8.35 12.38 3.54
N ALA A 63 -7.28 11.74 4.03
CA ALA A 63 -6.64 12.10 5.29
C ALA A 63 -6.13 13.56 5.34
N GLY A 64 -5.74 14.15 4.20
CA GLY A 64 -5.31 15.55 4.12
C GLY A 64 -6.45 16.58 3.98
N GLN A 65 -7.69 16.15 3.76
CA GLN A 65 -8.85 17.04 3.62
C GLN A 65 -9.53 17.33 4.98
N ASP A 66 -9.34 16.46 5.96
CA ASP A 66 -9.81 16.65 7.35
C ASP A 66 -8.87 17.56 8.16
N GLU A 67 -7.70 17.92 7.62
CA GLU A 67 -6.80 18.88 8.25
C GLU A 67 -7.39 20.29 8.06
N PRO A 68 -7.75 21.01 9.15
CA PRO A 68 -8.26 22.37 9.01
C PRO A 68 -7.21 23.21 8.28
N ALA A 69 -7.65 24.03 7.31
CA ALA A 69 -6.77 24.87 6.51
C ALA A 69 -5.71 25.54 7.39
N GLN A 70 -4.47 25.02 7.32
CA GLN A 70 -3.36 25.51 8.09
C GLN A 70 -3.26 27.02 7.79
N PRO A 71 -3.28 27.91 8.80
CA PRO A 71 -3.07 29.34 8.55
C PRO A 71 -1.78 29.50 7.74
N PRO A 72 -1.70 30.49 6.82
CA PRO A 72 -0.56 30.65 5.94
C PRO A 72 0.72 30.65 6.77
N GLN A 73 1.48 29.56 6.65
CA GLN A 73 2.75 29.43 7.33
C GLN A 73 3.63 30.57 6.80
N PRO A 74 4.28 31.36 7.68
CA PRO A 74 5.24 32.35 7.21
C PRO A 74 6.28 31.65 6.32
N PRO A 75 6.76 32.29 5.24
CA PRO A 75 7.70 31.66 4.33
C PRO A 75 8.87 31.12 5.14
N ARG A 76 9.09 29.81 5.03
CA ARG A 76 10.19 29.13 5.72
C ARG A 76 11.47 29.89 5.34
N PRO A 77 12.29 30.33 6.30
CA PRO A 77 13.50 31.10 5.98
C PRO A 77 14.34 30.30 4.99
N ALA A 78 14.63 30.91 3.84
CA ALA A 78 15.45 30.33 2.79
C ALA A 78 16.90 30.28 3.27
N PHE A 79 17.21 29.23 4.04
CA PHE A 79 18.47 29.01 4.74
C PHE A 79 18.78 30.07 5.82
N PRO A 80 19.31 29.67 6.99
CA PRO A 80 19.85 30.65 7.93
C PRO A 80 21.04 31.34 7.26
N ASP A 81 21.02 32.68 7.22
CA ASP A 81 22.14 33.53 6.73
C ASP A 81 23.47 33.20 7.44
N ALA A 82 23.41 32.48 8.57
CA ALA A 82 24.54 31.93 9.32
C ALA A 82 25.44 30.96 8.51
N LEU A 83 24.99 30.44 7.36
CA LEU A 83 25.80 29.57 6.49
C LEU A 83 26.35 30.27 5.24
N ARG A 84 26.14 31.58 5.07
CA ARG A 84 26.75 32.31 3.95
C ARG A 84 28.22 32.60 4.28
N PRO A 85 29.19 32.08 3.50
CA PRO A 85 30.59 32.45 3.68
C PRO A 85 30.75 33.96 3.42
N ARG A 86 31.41 34.65 4.34
CA ARG A 86 31.72 36.09 4.20
C ARG A 86 32.76 36.28 3.09
N PRO A 87 32.64 37.33 2.26
CA PRO A 87 33.55 37.62 1.16
C PRO A 87 34.95 38.00 1.63
#